data_AF-A0A2E6XZ75-F1
#
_entry.id   AF-A0A2E6XZ75-F1
#
_cell.length_a   1.000
_cell.length_b   1.000
_cell.length_c   1.000
_cell.angle_alpha   90.00
_cell.angle_beta   90.00
_cell.angle_gamma   90.00
#
_symmetry.space_group_name_H-M   'P 1'
#
loop_
_entity.id
_entity.type
_entity.pdbx_description
1 polymer ?
#
loop_
_entity_poly.entity_id
_entity_poly.type
_entity_poly.pdbx_seq_one_letter_code
_entity_poly.pdbx_strand_id
1 'polypeptide(L)' 'MFETTQSFKVVVNDEGQFSLWPADRVCPGGWREEGTRGPRETCLEHIKSAWRDMRPLSLRRTLGEEV' A
#
# COMPACT_ATOMS: atom_id res chain seq x y z
N MET A 1 -17.04 17.07 8.53
CA MET A 1 -15.93 16.10 8.70
C MET A 1 -16.23 14.95 7.76
N PHE A 2 -15.45 14.75 6.70
CA PHE A 2 -15.68 13.65 5.76
C PHE A 2 -14.69 12.53 6.09
N GLU A 3 -15.15 11.53 6.84
CA GLU A 3 -14.43 10.26 6.98
C GLU A 3 -14.31 9.65 5.58
N THR A 4 -13.10 9.70 5.05
CA THR A 4 -12.81 9.24 3.70
C THR A 4 -12.64 7.72 3.77
N THR A 5 -13.75 6.99 3.96
CA THR A 5 -13.84 5.52 3.91
C THR A 5 -13.63 4.99 2.49
N GLN A 6 -12.79 5.67 1.69
CA GLN A 6 -12.42 5.19 0.38
C GLN A 6 -11.43 4.04 0.55
N SER A 7 -11.87 2.88 0.07
CA SER A 7 -11.02 1.70 -0.04
C SER A 7 -10.02 1.92 -1.17
N PHE A 8 -8.76 1.67 -0.88
CA PHE A 8 -7.68 1.66 -1.85
C PHE A 8 -7.13 0.24 -1.97
N LYS A 9 -6.40 0.00 -3.05
CA LYS A 9 -5.68 -1.22 -3.32
C LYS A 9 -4.26 -0.89 -3.76
N VAL A 10 -3.35 -1.79 -3.41
CA VAL A 10 -1.97 -1.69 -3.82
C VAL A 10 -1.84 -2.33 -5.19
N VAL A 11 -1.31 -1.55 -6.13
CA VAL A 11 -0.98 -2.02 -7.48
C VAL A 11 0.52 -1.96 -7.69
N VAL A 12 1.03 -2.91 -8.44
CA VAL A 12 2.44 -3.03 -8.82
C VAL A 12 2.54 -3.10 -10.33
N ASN A 13 3.49 -2.38 -10.91
CA ASN A 13 3.79 -2.49 -12.34
C ASN A 13 4.90 -3.54 -12.60
N ASP A 14 5.20 -3.78 -13.87
CA ASP A 14 6.26 -4.71 -14.29
C ASP A 14 7.65 -4.29 -13.80
N GLU A 15 7.85 -3.00 -13.53
CA GLU A 15 9.10 -2.42 -13.02
C GLU A 15 9.24 -2.53 -11.48
N GLY A 16 8.29 -3.17 -10.79
CA GLY A 16 8.32 -3.34 -9.33
C GLY A 16 7.99 -2.06 -8.54
N GLN A 17 7.39 -1.06 -9.19
CA GLN A 17 6.92 0.15 -8.55
C GLN A 17 5.53 -0.08 -7.96
N PHE A 18 5.37 0.25 -6.68
CA PHE A 18 4.11 0.14 -5.97
C PHE A 18 3.38 1.48 -6.00
N SER A 19 2.08 1.45 -6.28
CA SER A 19 1.23 2.63 -6.28
C SER A 19 -0.10 2.33 -5.60
N LEU A 20 -0.73 3.38 -5.09
CA LEU A 20 -2.03 3.34 -4.43
C LEU A 20 -3.11 3.63 -5.46
N TRP A 21 -3.99 2.67 -5.72
CA TRP A 21 -5.11 2.82 -6.65
C TRP A 21 -6.44 2.76 -5.91
N PRO A 22 -7.46 3.55 -6.29
CA PRO A 22 -8.79 3.44 -5.71
C PRO A 22 -9.38 2.06 -5.98
N ALA A 23 -9.91 1.38 -4.95
CA ALA A 23 -10.51 0.05 -5.13
C ALA A 23 -11.78 0.10 -6.00
N ASP A 24 -12.45 1.25 -6.04
CA ASP A 24 -13.63 1.53 -6.87
C ASP A 24 -13.29 1.64 -8.38
N ARG A 25 -12.01 1.75 -8.73
CA ARG A 25 -11.57 1.86 -10.13
C ARG A 25 -10.91 0.58 -10.62
N VAL A 26 -11.18 0.26 -11.87
CA VAL A 26 -10.44 -0.77 -12.63
C VAL A 26 -8.97 -0.37 -12.74
N CYS A 27 -8.10 -1.39 -12.67
CA CYS A 27 -6.66 -1.25 -12.79
C CYS A 27 -6.31 -0.87 -14.24
N PRO A 28 -5.47 0.15 -14.47
CA PRO A 28 -4.99 0.46 -15.81
C PRO A 28 -4.10 -0.67 -16.35
N GLY A 29 -4.11 -0.86 -17.68
CA GLY A 29 -3.27 -1.86 -18.33
C GLY A 29 -1.79 -1.65 -18.03
N GLY A 30 -1.09 -2.72 -17.66
CA GLY A 30 0.32 -2.68 -17.23
C GLY A 30 0.51 -2.62 -15.71
N TRP A 31 -0.57 -2.40 -14.93
CA TRP A 31 -0.57 -2.48 -13.48
C TRP A 31 -1.32 -3.73 -13.02
N ARG A 32 -0.82 -4.38 -11.98
CA ARG A 32 -1.38 -5.60 -11.40
C ARG A 32 -1.69 -5.37 -9.93
N GLU A 33 -2.78 -5.92 -9.46
CA GLU A 33 -3.13 -5.87 -8.03
C GLU A 33 -2.16 -6.78 -7.28
N GLU A 34 -1.47 -6.24 -6.28
CA GLU A 34 -0.54 -7.03 -5.47
C GLU A 34 -1.30 -8.00 -4.54
N GLY A 35 -2.46 -7.56 -4.04
CA GLY A 35 -3.34 -8.34 -3.17
C GLY A 35 -3.80 -7.56 -1.94
N THR A 36 -3.06 -6.51 -1.57
CA THR A 36 -3.42 -5.64 -0.46
C THR A 36 -4.52 -4.66 -0.83
N ARG A 37 -5.60 -4.64 -0.03
CA ARG A 37 -6.74 -3.70 -0.15
C ARG A 37 -7.19 -3.24 1.23
N GLY A 38 -7.54 -1.97 1.36
CA GLY A 38 -7.96 -1.40 2.63
C GLY A 38 -7.93 0.12 2.64
N PRO A 39 -8.00 0.75 3.81
CA PRO A 39 -7.85 2.20 3.91
C PRO A 39 -6.46 2.62 3.42
N ARG A 40 -6.36 3.89 3.01
CA ARG A 40 -5.13 4.48 2.47
C ARG A 40 -3.92 4.20 3.37
N GLU A 41 -4.08 4.31 4.68
CA GLU A 41 -3.01 4.17 5.66
C GLU A 41 -2.45 2.74 5.71
N THR A 42 -3.31 1.72 5.85
CA THR A 42 -2.90 0.30 5.80
C THR A 42 -2.20 -0.05 4.50
N CYS A 43 -2.71 0.43 3.36
CA CYS A 43 -2.05 0.21 2.07
C CYS A 43 -0.69 0.92 2.00
N LEU A 44 -0.58 2.13 2.54
CA LEU A 44 0.69 2.89 2.60
C LEU A 44 1.71 2.21 3.51
N GLU A 45 1.29 1.66 4.65
CA GLU A 45 2.16 0.89 5.52
C GLU A 45 2.62 -0.41 4.87
N HIS A 46 1.73 -1.10 4.16
CA HIS A 46 2.09 -2.27 3.39
C HIS A 46 3.09 -1.94 2.28
N ILE A 47 2.84 -0.89 1.48
CA ILE A 47 3.76 -0.40 0.45
C ILE A 47 5.09 -0.01 1.11
N LYS A 48 5.07 0.75 2.21
CA LYS A 48 6.29 1.09 2.96
C LYS A 48 7.01 -0.17 3.40
N SER A 49 6.34 -1.21 3.88
CA SER A 49 7.00 -2.47 4.27
C SER A 49 7.57 -3.22 3.05
N ALA A 50 6.82 -3.31 1.96
CA ALA A 50 7.20 -4.03 0.75
C ALA A 50 8.34 -3.33 -0.02
N TRP A 51 8.28 -2.01 -0.14
CA TRP A 51 9.30 -1.17 -0.81
C TRP A 51 10.53 -0.89 0.06
N ARG A 52 10.41 -1.01 1.40
CA ARG A 52 11.51 -0.80 2.33
C ARG A 52 12.44 -1.99 2.47
N ASP A 53 12.08 -3.15 1.92
CA ASP A 53 13.01 -4.26 1.71
C ASP A 53 13.91 -4.01 0.47
N MET A 54 14.48 -2.80 0.39
CA MET A 54 15.73 -2.54 -0.33
C MET A 54 16.94 -2.61 0.63
N ARG A 55 16.75 -2.93 1.93
CA ARG A 55 17.80 -3.28 2.91
C ARG A 55 17.20 -4.01 4.15
N PRO A 56 17.94 -4.96 4.76
CA PRO A 56 17.40 -6.08 5.55
C PRO A 56 16.81 -5.71 6.91
N LEU A 57 15.82 -6.52 7.33
CA LEU A 57 15.11 -6.79 8.61
C LEU A 57 15.44 -6.05 9.93
N SER A 58 16.49 -5.27 10.07
CA SER A 58 16.93 -4.69 11.36
C SER A 58 16.11 -3.47 11.83
N LEU A 59 15.16 -2.97 11.02
CA LEU A 59 14.35 -1.77 11.32
C LEU A 59 12.88 -2.07 11.63
N ARG A 60 12.50 -3.34 11.86
CA ARG A 60 11.13 -3.78 12.22
C ARG A 60 10.77 -3.52 13.69
N ARG A 61 11.18 -2.39 14.28
CA ARG A 61 10.83 -2.03 15.67
C ARG A 61 10.73 -0.53 15.90
N THR A 62 9.88 0.20 15.18
CA THR A 62 9.36 1.48 15.70
C THR A 62 8.11 1.90 14.94
N LEU A 63 6.94 1.46 15.38
CA LEU A 63 5.81 2.34 15.71
C LEU A 63 4.68 1.43 16.21
N GLY A 64 4.63 1.26 17.53
CA GLY A 64 3.36 1.05 18.20
C GLY A 64 2.74 2.41 18.48
N GLU A 65 1.46 2.35 18.83
CA GLU A 65 0.73 3.33 19.63
C GLU A 65 0.07 4.48 18.87
N GLU A 66 -1.24 4.36 18.69
CA GLU A 66 -2.18 5.40 19.12
C GLU A 66 -3.31 4.65 19.88
N VAL A 67 -3.37 4.85 21.20
CA VAL A 67 -4.40 4.36 22.13
C VAL A 67 -5.49 5.39 22.32
#